data_AF-A0A9N9K0H5-F1
#
_entry.id   AF-A0A9N9K0H5-F1
#
_cell.length_a   1.000
_cell.length_b   1.000
_cell.length_c   1.000
_cell.angle_alpha   90.00
_cell.angle_beta   90.00
_cell.angle_gamma   90.00
#
_symmetry.space_group_name_H-M   'P 1'
#
loop_
_entity.id
_entity.type
_entity.pdbx_description
1 polymer ?
#
loop_
_entity_poly.entity_id
_entity_poly.type
_entity_poly.pdbx_seq_one_letter_code
_entity_poly.pdbx_strand_id
1 'polypeptide(L)' 'MSNWFKVAIEQKYITSFEYDSFQNWEEIGRGGSGTIYSAYSRDIEKTIALKSLYCDDNISLNNFIKE' A
#
# COMPACT_ATOMS: atom_id res chain seq x y z
N MET A 1 -1.54 -0.83 -16.84
CA MET A 1 -0.69 0.09 -16.04
C MET A 1 -0.07 1.12 -16.97
N SER A 2 -0.30 2.39 -16.70
CA SER A 2 0.32 3.49 -17.44
C SER A 2 1.85 3.41 -17.35
N ASN A 3 2.54 3.75 -18.44
CA ASN A 3 4.00 3.62 -18.56
C ASN A 3 4.78 4.31 -17.41
N TRP A 4 4.22 5.40 -16.85
CA TRP A 4 4.85 6.16 -15.77
C TRP A 4 4.97 5.36 -14.45
N PHE A 5 4.03 4.48 -14.12
CA PHE A 5 4.05 3.75 -12.85
C PHE A 5 5.20 2.73 -12.82
N LYS A 6 5.41 2.05 -13.95
CA LYS A 6 6.54 1.14 -14.12
C LYS A 6 7.88 1.89 -14.02
N VAL A 7 7.99 3.05 -14.68
CA VAL A 7 9.17 3.92 -14.60
C VAL A 7 9.40 4.40 -13.17
N ALA A 8 8.35 4.75 -12.42
CA ALA A 8 8.48 5.20 -11.03
C ALA A 8 9.01 4.10 -10.09
N ILE A 9 8.63 2.83 -10.33
CA ILE A 9 9.19 1.68 -9.61
C ILE A 9 10.66 1.46 -10.02
N GLU A 10 10.95 1.39 -11.33
CA GLU A 10 12.31 1.14 -11.85
C GLU A 10 13.30 2.24 -11.41
N GLN A 11 12.87 3.50 -11.39
CA GLN A 11 13.68 4.63 -10.91
C GLN A 11 13.63 4.82 -9.39
N LYS A 12 12.95 3.93 -8.65
CA LYS A 12 12.85 3.94 -7.19
C LYS A 12 12.22 5.21 -6.59
N TYR A 13 11.39 5.91 -7.35
CA TYR A 13 10.56 6.99 -6.81
C TYR A 13 9.43 6.44 -5.92
N ILE A 14 9.00 5.20 -6.19
CA ILE A 14 8.10 4.43 -5.33
C ILE A 14 8.91 3.29 -4.72
N THR A 15 8.95 3.23 -3.39
CA THR A 15 9.62 2.14 -2.66
C THR A 15 8.69 0.94 -2.58
N SER A 16 9.15 -0.22 -3.04
CA SER A 16 8.46 -1.50 -2.90
C SER A 16 8.84 -2.17 -1.59
N PHE A 17 7.85 -2.77 -0.93
CA PHE A 17 8.03 -3.58 0.27
C PHE A 17 7.42 -4.96 0.05
N GLU A 18 8.04 -6.00 0.59
CA GLU A 18 7.43 -7.33 0.63
C GLU A 18 6.28 -7.32 1.64
N TYR A 19 5.06 -7.61 1.17
CA TYR A 19 3.84 -7.48 1.98
C TYR A 19 3.88 -8.30 3.27
N ASP A 20 4.41 -9.52 3.21
CA ASP A 20 4.49 -10.43 4.36
C ASP A 20 5.63 -10.08 5.34
N SER A 21 6.45 -9.06 5.04
CA SER A 21 7.55 -8.63 5.91
C SER A 21 7.08 -7.80 7.11
N PHE A 22 5.90 -7.18 7.02
CA PHE A 22 5.35 -6.33 8.07
C PHE A 22 4.92 -7.15 9.28
N GLN A 23 5.13 -6.59 10.48
CA GLN A 23 4.92 -7.29 11.74
C GLN A 23 3.99 -6.52 12.67
N ASN A 24 3.48 -7.20 13.70
CA ASN A 24 2.65 -6.58 14.75
C ASN A 24 1.46 -5.81 14.16
N TRP A 25 0.73 -6.46 13.25
CA TRP A 25 -0.44 -5.88 12.59
C TRP A 25 -1.54 -5.61 13.61
N GLU A 26 -2.06 -4.39 13.62
CA GLU A 26 -3.19 -3.98 14.45
C GLU A 26 -4.14 -3.12 13.62
N GLU A 27 -5.42 -3.43 13.59
CA GLU A 27 -6.41 -2.53 12.98
C GLU A 27 -6.57 -1.27 13.82
N ILE A 28 -6.29 -0.11 13.24
CA ILE A 28 -6.39 1.20 13.92
C ILE A 28 -7.52 2.08 13.36
N GLY A 29 -8.21 1.63 12.32
CA GLY A 29 -9.35 2.34 11.78
C GLY A 29 -10.00 1.63 10.60
N ARG A 30 -11.28 1.93 10.38
CA ARG A 30 -12.07 1.37 9.28
C ARG A 30 -13.07 2.40 8.77
N GLY A 31 -13.23 2.47 7.46
CA GLY A 31 -14.21 3.33 6.80
C GLY A 31 -14.70 2.73 5.49
N GLY A 32 -15.57 3.46 4.78
CA GLY A 32 -16.17 2.96 3.53
C GLY A 32 -15.15 2.63 2.44
N SER A 33 -13.96 3.26 2.47
CA SER A 33 -12.90 3.03 1.48
C SER A 33 -11.91 1.93 1.87
N GLY A 34 -12.01 1.34 3.06
CA GLY A 34 -11.04 0.33 3.50
C GLY A 34 -10.73 0.28 5.00
N THR A 35 -9.75 -0.55 5.35
CA THR A 35 -9.22 -0.71 6.71
C THR A 35 -7.82 -0.14 6.79
N ILE A 36 -7.46 0.51 7.90
CA ILE A 36 -6.12 0.99 8.20
C ILE A 36 -5.54 0.12 9.30
N TYR A 37 -4.37 -0.44 9.05
CA TYR A 37 -3.59 -1.20 10.01
C TYR A 37 -2.35 -0.41 10.43
N SER A 38 -1.99 -0.43 11.70
CA SER A 38 -0.61 -0.17 12.10
C SER A 38 0.20 -1.45 11.93
N ALA A 39 1.44 -1.32 11.46
CA ALA A 39 2.37 -2.44 11.40
C ALA A 39 3.81 -1.93 11.51
N TYR A 40 4.69 -2.74 12.08
CA TYR A 40 6.11 -2.48 12.12
C TYR A 40 6.79 -2.98 10.85
N SER A 41 7.54 -2.09 10.19
CA SER A 41 8.43 -2.43 9.08
C SER A 41 9.85 -2.57 9.59
N ARG A 42 10.46 -3.75 9.35
CA ARG A 42 11.89 -3.98 9.65
C ARG A 42 12.80 -3.23 8.68
N ASP A 43 12.39 -3.08 7.43
CA ASP A 43 13.21 -2.47 6.37
C ASP A 43 13.53 -1.00 6.65
N ILE A 44 12.62 -0.29 7.33
CA ILE A 44 12.80 1.13 7.71
C ILE A 44 12.76 1.35 9.22
N GLU A 45 12.74 0.26 10.00
CA GLU A 45 12.73 0.23 11.47
C GLU A 45 11.66 1.12 12.13
N LYS A 46 10.46 1.18 11.55
CA LYS A 46 9.38 2.08 11.99
C LYS A 46 8.00 1.43 11.96
N THR A 47 7.13 1.89 12.85
CA THR A 47 5.69 1.65 12.75
C THR A 47 5.10 2.56 11.67
N ILE A 48 4.32 1.97 10.77
CA ILE A 48 3.67 2.64 9.64
C ILE A 48 2.17 2.36 9.64
N ALA A 49 1.42 3.14 8.86
CA ALA A 49 0.02 2.88 8.56
C ALA A 49 -0.11 2.22 7.18
N LEU A 50 -0.73 1.04 7.14
CA LEU A 50 -1.06 0.28 5.93
C LEU A 50 -2.56 0.39 5.69
N LYS A 51 -2.98 1.07 4.63
CA LYS A 51 -4.38 1.16 4.23
C LYS A 51 -4.70 0.05 3.23
N SER A 52 -5.53 -0.91 3.63
CA SER A 52 -6.20 -1.80 2.68
C SER A 52 -7.38 -1.06 2.05
N LEU A 53 -7.65 -1.34 0.78
CA LEU A 53 -8.79 -0.77 0.06
C LEU A 53 -9.84 -1.84 -0.18
N TYR A 54 -11.11 -1.48 -0.07
CA TYR A 54 -12.20 -2.34 -0.52
C TYR A 54 -12.37 -2.15 -2.02
N CYS A 55 -11.75 -3.03 -2.80
CA CYS A 55 -11.78 -2.99 -4.26
C CYS A 55 -12.47 -4.24 -4.80
N ASP A 56 -13.52 -4.05 -5.60
CA ASP A 56 -13.96 -5.05 -6.57
C ASP A 56 -13.08 -4.89 -7.83
N ASP A 57 -12.12 -5.80 -8.01
CA ASP A 57 -11.34 -6.03 -9.23
C ASP A 57 -10.33 -4.96 -9.72
N ASN A 58 -9.63 -5.34 -10.80
CA ASN A 58 -8.59 -4.60 -11.55
C ASN A 58 -8.99 -3.19 -11.99
N ILE A 59 -10.29 -2.89 -12.11
CA ILE A 59 -10.79 -1.55 -12.46
C ILE A 59 -10.46 -0.56 -11.34
N SER A 60 -10.58 -1.00 -10.08
CA SER A 60 -10.37 -0.17 -8.91
C SER A 60 -8.90 0.20 -8.71
N LEU A 61 -7.97 -0.72 -9.00
CA LEU A 61 -6.52 -0.46 -8.93
C LEU A 61 -6.07 0.61 -9.94
N ASN A 62 -6.58 0.55 -11.17
CA ASN A 62 -6.23 1.54 -12.21
C ASN A 62 -6.78 2.94 -11.91
N ASN A 63 -7.91 3.03 -11.19
CA ASN A 63 -8.47 4.30 -10.74
C ASN A 63 -7.67 4.88 -9.59
N PHE A 64 -7.25 4.04 -8.64
CA PHE A 64 -6.43 4.48 -7.51
C PHE A 64 -5.08 5.07 -7.94
N ILE A 65 -4.38 4.42 -8.88
CA ILE A 65 -3.07 4.92 -9.35
C ILE A 65 -3.18 6.31 -10.02
N LYS A 66 -4.38 6.77 -10.39
CA LYS A 66 -4.59 8.09 -11.02
C LYS A 66 -4.88 9.23 -10.03
N GLU A 67 -5.37 8.95 -8.82
CA GLU A 67 -5.54 9.94 -7.75
C GLU A 67 -4.20 10.29 -7.10
#